data_AF-F4QG96-F1
#
_entry.id   AF-F4QG96-F1
#
_cell.length_a   1.000
_cell.length_b   1.000
_cell.length_c   1.000
_cell.angle_alpha   90.00
_cell.angle_beta   90.00
_cell.angle_gamma   90.00
#
_symmetry.space_group_name_H-M   'P 1'
#
loop_
_entity.id
_entity.type
_entity.pdbx_description
1 polymer ?
#
loop_
_entity_poly.entity_id
_entity_poly.type
_entity_poly.pdbx_seq_one_letter_code
_entity_poly.pdbx_strand_id
1 'polypeptide(L)'
;MTKIADIEDAILAYAKAAGETGVIPYEWGTADSYPLNWDAELSKTLKWPAIWATFGGFPQPQTLSAGAKVRANFAVVVAAKNKRGGAAAAKGGPIASEAGALGLMEDVISLFMGNDLGLEIGDFELGPVTRVPHSVAMAKAGVSLIVIQFTTEFLFEKASPNFDNEAEFLGRFATLQAEFTLARSEPADDEAADLVSNQTLPTEEAS
;
A
#
# COMPACT_ATOMS: atom_id res chain seq x y z
N MET A 1 4.98 -20.29 -1.16
CA MET A 1 3.84 -19.44 -1.55
C MET A 1 4.15 -18.00 -1.16
N THR A 2 4.48 -17.18 -2.15
CA THR A 2 4.74 -15.75 -1.97
C THR A 2 3.43 -15.03 -1.62
N LYS A 3 3.39 -14.31 -0.49
CA LYS A 3 2.23 -13.47 -0.16
C LYS A 3 2.40 -12.09 -0.77
N ILE A 4 1.28 -11.41 -1.05
CA ILE A 4 1.30 -10.03 -1.58
C ILE A 4 2.07 -9.10 -0.62
N ALA A 5 1.87 -9.25 0.69
CA ALA A 5 2.59 -8.47 1.70
C ALA A 5 4.10 -8.69 1.64
N ASP A 6 4.55 -9.93 1.40
CA ASP A 6 5.98 -10.25 1.28
C ASP A 6 6.62 -9.52 0.08
N ILE A 7 5.85 -9.29 -1.00
CA ILE A 7 6.31 -8.53 -2.17
C ILE A 7 6.44 -7.05 -1.83
N GLU A 8 5.49 -6.45 -1.10
CA GLU A 8 5.60 -5.06 -0.64
C GLU A 8 6.81 -4.85 0.27
N ASP A 9 7.01 -5.76 1.23
CA ASP A 9 8.16 -5.73 2.14
C ASP A 9 9.49 -5.91 1.37
N ALA A 10 9.52 -6.81 0.39
CA ALA A 10 10.70 -7.02 -0.45
C ALA A 10 11.04 -5.79 -1.30
N ILE A 11 10.04 -5.08 -1.85
CA ILE A 11 10.26 -3.83 -2.59
C ILE A 11 10.98 -2.81 -1.67
N LEU A 12 10.48 -2.62 -0.45
CA LEU A 12 11.05 -1.66 0.50
C LEU A 12 12.43 -2.10 0.99
N ALA A 13 12.63 -3.39 1.28
CA ALA A 13 13.91 -3.93 1.70
C ALA A 13 14.97 -3.80 0.61
N TYR A 14 14.61 -4.10 -0.64
CA TYR A 14 15.51 -3.98 -1.79
C TYR A 14 15.91 -2.52 -2.05
N ALA A 15 14.95 -1.59 -1.96
CA ALA A 15 15.22 -0.17 -2.07
C ALA A 15 16.19 0.34 -0.99
N LYS A 16 16.01 -0.08 0.28
CA LYS A 16 16.93 0.25 1.38
C LYS A 16 18.32 -0.31 1.12
N ALA A 17 18.42 -1.59 0.78
CA ALA A 17 19.69 -2.25 0.49
C ALA A 17 20.44 -1.58 -0.67
N ALA A 18 19.74 -1.12 -1.70
CA ALA A 18 20.35 -0.39 -2.81
C ALA A 18 21.03 0.92 -2.37
N GLY A 19 20.42 1.64 -1.42
CA GLY A 19 21.02 2.84 -0.82
C GLY A 19 22.22 2.51 0.07
N GLU A 20 22.07 1.53 0.96
CA GLU A 20 23.12 1.11 1.90
C GLU A 20 24.37 0.54 1.20
N THR A 21 24.18 -0.12 0.06
CA THR A 21 25.27 -0.69 -0.74
C THR A 21 25.85 0.29 -1.77
N GLY A 22 25.27 1.48 -1.91
CA GLY A 22 25.73 2.53 -2.83
C GLY A 22 25.40 2.26 -4.30
N VAL A 23 24.44 1.39 -4.60
CA VAL A 23 23.91 1.20 -5.97
C VAL A 23 23.22 2.48 -6.46
N ILE A 24 22.53 3.18 -5.55
CA ILE A 24 21.97 4.52 -5.76
C ILE A 24 22.72 5.54 -4.89
N PRO A 25 22.77 6.84 -5.26
CA PRO A 25 23.68 7.81 -4.62
C PRO A 25 23.16 8.37 -3.28
N TYR A 26 22.10 7.79 -2.71
CA TYR A 26 21.48 8.25 -1.47
C TYR A 26 20.88 7.08 -0.68
N GLU A 27 20.70 7.30 0.62
CA GLU A 27 19.92 6.40 1.48
C GLU A 27 18.48 6.90 1.60
N TRP A 28 17.52 5.98 1.69
CA TRP A 28 16.13 6.32 1.96
C TRP A 28 15.98 6.75 3.43
N GLY A 29 15.56 8.00 3.64
CA GLY A 29 15.26 8.49 4.98
C GLY A 29 13.97 7.85 5.55
N THR A 30 12.96 7.70 4.71
CA THR A 30 11.69 7.04 5.02
C THR A 30 11.40 5.99 3.95
N ALA A 31 11.07 4.78 4.37
CA ALA A 31 10.71 3.67 3.51
C ALA A 31 9.70 2.76 4.22
N ASP A 32 8.43 2.89 3.83
CA ASP A 32 7.26 2.39 4.57
C ASP A 32 6.10 1.97 3.63
N SER A 33 5.04 1.37 4.14
CA SER A 33 3.83 1.05 3.36
C SER A 33 3.02 2.30 3.02
N TYR A 34 2.31 2.28 1.89
CA TYR A 34 1.53 3.43 1.43
C TYR A 34 0.50 3.91 2.47
N PRO A 35 0.47 5.21 2.81
CA PRO A 35 -0.40 5.73 3.85
C PRO A 35 -1.86 5.86 3.37
N LEU A 36 -2.80 5.55 4.26
CA LEU A 36 -4.23 5.81 4.01
C LEU A 36 -4.57 7.31 3.95
N ASN A 37 -3.81 8.14 4.67
CA ASN A 37 -4.02 9.60 4.74
C ASN A 37 -2.71 10.35 4.53
N TRP A 38 -2.55 10.90 3.32
CA TRP A 38 -1.37 11.67 2.94
C TRP A 38 -1.20 12.97 3.71
N ASP A 39 -2.27 13.67 4.08
CA ASP A 39 -2.15 14.93 4.82
C ASP A 39 -1.60 14.68 6.23
N ALA A 40 -2.09 13.63 6.90
CA ALA A 40 -1.54 13.19 8.17
C ALA A 40 -0.09 12.75 8.03
N GLU A 41 0.23 11.98 6.99
CA GLU A 41 1.59 11.46 6.75
C GLU A 41 2.59 12.59 6.51
N LEU A 42 2.26 13.53 5.63
CA LEU A 42 3.11 14.66 5.29
C LEU A 42 3.23 15.68 6.42
N SER A 43 2.34 15.64 7.42
CA SER A 43 2.45 16.45 8.63
C SER A 43 3.48 15.90 9.63
N LYS A 44 3.87 14.62 9.51
CA LYS A 44 4.89 13.99 10.36
C LYS A 44 6.29 14.50 10.03
N THR A 45 7.21 14.31 10.96
CA THR A 45 8.64 14.54 10.73
C THR A 45 9.23 13.39 9.92
N LEU A 46 9.03 13.44 8.59
CA LEU A 46 9.62 12.49 7.65
C LEU A 46 11.10 12.82 7.39
N LYS A 47 11.90 11.78 7.17
CA LYS A 47 13.27 11.89 6.67
C LYS A 47 13.25 11.72 5.15
N TRP A 48 14.09 12.48 4.46
CA TRP A 48 14.07 12.58 2.99
C TRP A 48 15.38 12.06 2.40
N PRO A 49 15.36 11.45 1.20
CA PRO A 49 14.19 11.14 0.37
C PRO A 49 13.31 10.03 0.96
N ALA A 50 12.07 9.95 0.49
CA ALA A 50 11.09 8.98 0.99
C ALA A 50 10.54 8.08 -0.13
N ILE A 51 10.29 6.82 0.20
CA ILE A 51 9.68 5.82 -0.69
C ILE A 51 8.54 5.10 0.05
N TRP A 52 7.47 4.79 -0.68
CA TRP A 52 6.40 3.92 -0.20
C TRP A 52 6.06 2.86 -1.24
N ALA A 53 5.59 1.69 -0.78
CA ALA A 53 5.12 0.61 -1.64
C ALA A 53 3.69 0.21 -1.26
N THR A 54 2.91 -0.27 -2.23
CA THR A 54 1.60 -0.86 -2.00
C THR A 54 1.14 -1.73 -3.16
N PHE A 55 0.32 -2.73 -2.86
CA PHE A 55 -0.44 -3.48 -3.84
C PHE A 55 -1.56 -2.64 -4.47
N GLY A 56 -1.53 -2.53 -5.80
CA GLY A 56 -2.49 -1.79 -6.61
C GLY A 56 -3.65 -2.62 -7.16
N GLY A 57 -3.71 -3.92 -6.86
CA GLY A 57 -4.74 -4.83 -7.41
C GLY A 57 -4.26 -5.68 -8.58
N PHE A 58 -5.09 -6.63 -8.99
CA PHE A 58 -4.99 -7.34 -10.28
C PHE A 58 -6.36 -7.35 -10.96
N PRO A 59 -6.45 -7.11 -12.28
CA PRO A 59 -7.73 -6.93 -12.95
C PRO A 59 -8.50 -8.25 -13.15
N GLN A 60 -7.83 -9.30 -13.65
CA GLN A 60 -8.47 -10.60 -13.87
C GLN A 60 -7.46 -11.75 -13.74
N PRO A 61 -7.67 -12.70 -12.82
CA PRO A 61 -6.85 -13.90 -12.72
C PRO A 61 -7.12 -14.86 -13.88
N GLN A 62 -6.10 -15.55 -14.35
CA GLN A 62 -6.23 -16.72 -15.21
C GLN A 62 -6.39 -17.97 -14.34
N THR A 63 -7.58 -18.53 -14.30
CA THR A 63 -7.84 -19.77 -13.56
C THR A 63 -7.11 -20.95 -14.21
N LEU A 64 -6.43 -21.73 -13.37
CA LEU A 64 -5.75 -22.97 -13.74
C LEU A 64 -6.37 -24.12 -12.94
N SER A 65 -6.11 -25.37 -13.33
CA SER A 65 -6.62 -26.54 -12.60
C SER A 65 -6.15 -26.61 -11.15
N ALA A 66 -4.93 -26.16 -10.87
CA ALA A 66 -4.29 -26.20 -9.56
C ALA A 66 -4.26 -24.84 -8.84
N GLY A 67 -4.93 -23.80 -9.35
CA GLY A 67 -4.80 -22.46 -8.80
C GLY A 67 -5.22 -21.34 -9.75
N ALA A 68 -4.57 -20.19 -9.63
CA ALA A 68 -4.75 -19.08 -10.54
C ALA A 68 -3.41 -18.38 -10.80
N LYS A 69 -3.13 -18.07 -12.06
CA LYS A 69 -2.06 -17.15 -12.42
C LYS A 69 -2.61 -15.73 -12.37
N VAL A 70 -1.94 -14.84 -11.64
CA VAL A 70 -2.30 -13.43 -11.54
C VAL A 70 -1.22 -12.56 -12.12
N ARG A 71 -1.66 -11.48 -12.76
CA ARG A 71 -0.82 -10.36 -13.17
C ARG A 71 -1.18 -9.16 -12.28
N ALA A 72 -0.33 -8.91 -11.29
CA ALA A 72 -0.56 -7.99 -10.19
C ALA A 72 0.18 -6.68 -10.38
N ASN A 73 -0.48 -5.58 -10.01
CA ASN A 73 0.11 -4.25 -10.01
C ASN A 73 0.57 -3.89 -8.61
N PHE A 74 1.75 -3.30 -8.52
CA PHE A 74 2.30 -2.67 -7.34
C PHE A 74 2.61 -1.22 -7.66
N ALA A 75 2.29 -0.31 -6.75
CA ALA A 75 2.62 1.09 -6.87
C ALA A 75 3.76 1.41 -5.91
N VAL A 76 4.82 2.01 -6.45
CA VAL A 76 5.92 2.60 -5.70
C VAL A 76 5.77 4.11 -5.78
N VAL A 77 5.74 4.78 -4.64
CA VAL A 77 5.66 6.23 -4.55
C VAL A 77 6.98 6.76 -4.05
N VAL A 78 7.60 7.64 -4.81
CA VAL A 78 8.81 8.35 -4.39
C VAL A 78 8.48 9.80 -4.10
N ALA A 79 9.16 10.36 -3.09
CA ALA A 79 9.01 11.76 -2.76
C ALA A 79 10.33 12.42 -2.35
N ALA A 80 10.50 13.64 -2.85
CA ALA A 80 11.58 14.53 -2.50
C ALA A 80 11.02 15.82 -1.89
N LYS A 81 11.79 16.39 -0.95
CA LYS A 81 11.46 17.67 -0.31
C LYS A 81 12.56 18.68 -0.58
N ASN A 82 12.17 19.87 -1.03
CA ASN A 82 13.09 20.98 -1.20
C ASN A 82 12.49 22.28 -0.64
N LYS A 83 13.21 22.92 0.30
CA LYS A 83 12.79 24.19 0.91
C LYS A 83 12.78 25.37 -0.08
N ARG A 84 13.43 25.22 -1.24
CA ARG A 84 13.50 26.24 -2.31
C ARG A 84 12.24 26.26 -3.20
N GLY A 85 11.29 25.35 -2.98
CA GLY A 85 9.99 25.31 -3.67
C GLY A 85 9.75 24.05 -4.51
N GLY A 86 8.52 23.87 -5.00
CA GLY A 86 8.07 22.63 -5.65
C GLY A 86 8.82 22.25 -6.95
N ALA A 87 9.22 23.23 -7.76
CA ALA A 87 10.00 22.96 -8.98
C ALA A 87 11.40 22.39 -8.66
N ALA A 88 12.01 22.86 -7.58
CA ALA A 88 13.29 22.35 -7.09
C ALA A 88 13.14 21.00 -6.37
N ALA A 89 11.97 20.70 -5.80
CA ALA A 89 11.67 19.37 -5.26
C ALA A 89 11.49 18.32 -6.38
N ALA A 90 10.95 18.71 -7.54
CA ALA A 90 10.83 17.82 -8.68
C ALA A 90 12.17 17.53 -9.37
N LYS A 91 12.98 18.56 -9.63
CA LYS A 91 14.23 18.45 -10.40
C LYS A 91 15.47 18.12 -9.57
N GLY A 92 15.43 18.40 -8.27
CA GLY A 92 16.58 18.25 -7.40
C GLY A 92 17.44 19.51 -7.35
N GLY A 93 18.57 19.39 -6.66
CA GLY A 93 19.58 20.42 -6.56
C GLY A 93 20.81 20.17 -7.43
N PRO A 94 21.84 21.01 -7.31
CA PRO A 94 23.03 20.95 -8.17
C PRO A 94 23.99 19.78 -7.84
N ILE A 95 23.76 19.05 -6.74
CA ILE A 95 24.59 17.92 -6.30
C ILE A 95 23.78 16.63 -6.48
N ALA A 96 24.41 15.54 -6.91
CA ALA A 96 23.75 14.27 -7.20
C ALA A 96 22.95 13.69 -6.00
N SER A 97 23.41 13.92 -4.76
CA SER A 97 22.72 13.51 -3.54
C SER A 97 21.47 14.36 -3.22
N GLU A 98 21.26 15.47 -3.93
CA GLU A 98 20.03 16.28 -3.86
C GLU A 98 19.04 15.86 -4.95
N ALA A 99 18.83 14.55 -5.13
CA ALA A 99 17.91 14.02 -6.13
C ALA A 99 16.49 14.57 -5.91
N GLY A 100 15.93 15.16 -6.98
CA GLY A 100 14.52 15.52 -7.00
C GLY A 100 13.66 14.29 -7.25
N ALA A 101 12.34 14.43 -7.12
CA ALA A 101 11.42 13.32 -7.33
C ALA A 101 11.57 12.63 -8.70
N LEU A 102 12.00 13.37 -9.75
CA LEU A 102 12.31 12.79 -11.07
C LEU A 102 13.57 11.91 -11.06
N GLY A 103 14.63 12.31 -10.37
CA GLY A 103 15.83 11.47 -10.23
C GLY A 103 15.53 10.22 -9.42
N LEU A 104 14.81 10.38 -8.29
CA LEU A 104 14.33 9.23 -7.50
C LEU A 104 13.52 8.25 -8.34
N MET A 105 12.72 8.77 -9.27
CA MET A 105 11.90 7.96 -10.17
C MET A 105 12.76 7.17 -11.16
N GLU A 106 13.74 7.81 -11.81
CA GLU A 106 14.66 7.14 -12.75
C GLU A 106 15.46 6.02 -12.07
N ASP A 107 15.94 6.27 -10.84
CA ASP A 107 16.69 5.30 -10.04
C ASP A 107 15.80 4.11 -9.63
N VAL A 108 14.57 4.38 -9.17
CA VAL A 108 13.61 3.33 -8.80
C VAL A 108 13.17 2.49 -9.99
N ILE A 109 12.95 3.10 -11.15
CA ILE A 109 12.67 2.37 -12.41
C ILE A 109 13.83 1.44 -12.74
N SER A 110 15.06 1.96 -12.70
CA SER A 110 16.27 1.19 -13.02
C SER A 110 16.51 0.05 -12.02
N LEU A 111 16.13 0.24 -10.76
CA LEU A 111 16.31 -0.73 -9.69
C LEU A 111 15.38 -1.95 -9.82
N PHE A 112 14.12 -1.71 -10.20
CA PHE A 112 13.09 -2.74 -10.19
C PHE A 112 12.80 -3.36 -11.55
N MET A 113 12.97 -2.63 -12.65
CA MET A 113 12.66 -3.14 -13.98
C MET A 113 13.50 -4.38 -14.32
N GLY A 114 12.83 -5.50 -14.62
CA GLY A 114 13.51 -6.76 -14.93
C GLY A 114 14.00 -7.54 -13.70
N ASN A 115 13.54 -7.21 -12.50
CA ASN A 115 13.96 -7.85 -11.24
C ASN A 115 12.80 -8.65 -10.62
N ASP A 116 13.10 -9.77 -9.97
CA ASP A 116 12.14 -10.63 -9.24
C ASP A 116 12.26 -10.48 -7.70
N LEU A 117 13.17 -9.63 -7.23
CA LEU A 117 13.52 -9.41 -5.83
C LEU A 117 13.99 -10.67 -5.09
N GLY A 118 14.41 -11.71 -5.82
CA GLY A 118 14.71 -13.03 -5.26
C GLY A 118 13.47 -13.78 -4.76
N LEU A 119 12.27 -13.38 -5.19
CA LEU A 119 11.02 -14.04 -4.87
C LEU A 119 10.57 -14.96 -6.02
N GLU A 120 9.66 -15.88 -5.72
CA GLU A 120 9.01 -16.73 -6.74
C GLU A 120 7.89 -15.96 -7.45
N ILE A 121 8.28 -14.92 -8.19
CA ILE A 121 7.44 -14.06 -9.02
C ILE A 121 8.11 -13.84 -10.38
N GLY A 122 7.36 -13.39 -11.37
CA GLY A 122 7.94 -12.91 -12.63
C GLY A 122 8.61 -11.56 -12.46
N ASP A 123 9.48 -11.21 -13.40
CA ASP A 123 10.17 -9.93 -13.41
C ASP A 123 9.19 -8.76 -13.37
N PHE A 124 9.52 -7.71 -12.62
CA PHE A 124 8.76 -6.49 -12.64
C PHE A 124 8.85 -5.78 -14.00
N GLU A 125 7.69 -5.60 -14.62
CA GLU A 125 7.51 -4.83 -15.84
C GLU A 125 7.06 -3.40 -15.49
N LEU A 126 7.64 -2.40 -16.16
CA LEU A 126 7.29 -1.00 -15.95
C LEU A 126 5.87 -0.70 -16.49
N GLY A 127 5.03 -0.17 -15.62
CA GLY A 127 3.69 0.33 -15.94
C GLY A 127 3.63 1.86 -16.00
N PRO A 128 2.42 2.43 -15.88
CA PRO A 128 2.22 3.87 -15.89
C PRO A 128 2.99 4.60 -14.79
N VAL A 129 3.57 5.74 -15.15
CA VAL A 129 4.21 6.66 -14.20
C VAL A 129 3.40 7.95 -14.17
N THR A 130 2.94 8.34 -13.00
CA THR A 130 2.04 9.49 -12.84
C THR A 130 2.54 10.41 -11.74
N ARG A 131 2.50 11.71 -12.00
CA ARG A 131 2.78 12.71 -10.98
C ARG A 131 1.54 12.90 -10.11
N VAL A 132 1.72 12.92 -8.79
CA VAL A 132 0.60 13.26 -7.89
C VAL A 132 0.27 14.74 -8.09
N PRO A 133 -1.00 15.11 -8.32
CA PRO A 133 -1.41 16.50 -8.40
C PRO A 133 -1.00 17.26 -7.13
N HIS A 134 -0.38 18.42 -7.31
CA HIS A 134 0.12 19.21 -6.19
C HIS A 134 -1.05 19.73 -5.34
N SER A 135 -1.21 19.22 -4.13
CA SER A 135 -2.12 19.78 -3.14
C SER A 135 -1.52 21.04 -2.50
N VAL A 136 -2.36 21.86 -1.86
CA VAL A 136 -1.91 23.03 -1.09
C VAL A 136 -0.98 22.60 0.06
N ALA A 137 -1.27 21.46 0.70
CA ALA A 137 -0.43 20.89 1.76
C ALA A 137 0.97 20.51 1.23
N MET A 138 1.04 19.83 0.08
CA MET A 138 2.31 19.48 -0.56
C MET A 138 3.12 20.71 -0.98
N ALA A 139 2.45 21.72 -1.54
CA ALA A 139 3.09 22.98 -1.91
C ALA A 139 3.69 23.69 -0.68
N LYS A 140 2.93 23.78 0.42
CA LYS A 140 3.40 24.37 1.68
C LYS A 140 4.55 23.57 2.31
N ALA A 141 4.52 22.24 2.18
CA ALA A 141 5.58 21.37 2.66
C ALA A 141 6.83 21.39 1.76
N GLY A 142 6.74 21.91 0.53
CA GLY A 142 7.83 21.89 -0.45
C GLY A 142 8.15 20.47 -0.95
N VAL A 143 7.12 19.63 -1.08
CA VAL A 143 7.23 18.20 -1.39
C VAL A 143 6.70 17.92 -2.79
N SER A 144 7.34 16.99 -3.51
CA SER A 144 6.88 16.48 -4.81
C SER A 144 6.83 14.96 -4.79
N LEU A 145 5.73 14.38 -5.29
CA LEU A 145 5.47 12.93 -5.30
C LEU A 145 5.32 12.43 -6.74
N ILE A 146 5.86 11.25 -7.01
CA ILE A 146 5.66 10.50 -8.25
C ILE A 146 5.26 9.07 -7.90
N VAL A 147 4.23 8.57 -8.58
CA VAL A 147 3.77 7.18 -8.50
C VAL A 147 4.30 6.44 -9.72
N ILE A 148 4.92 5.30 -9.48
CA ILE A 148 5.50 4.41 -10.48
C ILE A 148 4.78 3.07 -10.31
N GLN A 149 4.07 2.63 -11.33
CA GLN A 149 3.44 1.32 -11.29
C GLN A 149 4.38 0.28 -11.89
N PHE A 150 4.44 -0.87 -11.25
CA PHE A 150 5.05 -2.06 -11.81
C PHE A 150 4.03 -3.18 -11.83
N THR A 151 4.18 -4.07 -12.80
CA THR A 151 3.38 -5.28 -12.92
C THR A 151 4.29 -6.49 -12.79
N THR A 152 3.86 -7.50 -12.03
CA THR A 152 4.54 -8.80 -11.91
C THR A 152 3.52 -9.92 -11.99
N GLU A 153 3.96 -11.13 -12.33
CA GLU A 153 3.10 -12.31 -12.44
C GLU A 153 3.48 -13.36 -11.40
N PHE A 154 2.50 -13.98 -10.75
CA PHE A 154 2.75 -15.09 -9.82
C PHE A 154 1.55 -16.02 -9.72
N LEU A 155 1.74 -17.17 -9.07
CA LEU A 155 0.73 -18.20 -8.92
C LEU A 155 0.12 -18.18 -7.52
N PHE A 156 -1.21 -18.14 -7.47
CA PHE A 156 -1.96 -18.60 -6.30
C PHE A 156 -2.20 -20.09 -6.45
N GLU A 157 -1.67 -20.88 -5.52
CA GLU A 157 -2.04 -22.28 -5.42
C GLU A 157 -3.45 -22.39 -4.85
N LYS A 158 -4.26 -23.27 -5.44
CA LYS A 158 -5.50 -23.69 -4.79
C LYS A 158 -5.09 -24.39 -3.51
N ALA A 159 -5.64 -23.96 -2.38
CA ALA A 159 -5.56 -24.75 -1.16
C ALA A 159 -6.18 -26.13 -1.48
N SER A 160 -5.34 -27.12 -1.74
CA SER A 160 -5.79 -28.47 -2.09
C SER A 160 -6.22 -29.13 -0.81
N PRO A 161 -7.50 -29.39 -0.62
CA PRO A 161 -7.91 -30.06 0.57
C PRO A 161 -7.85 -31.55 0.21
N ASN A 162 -6.88 -32.27 0.75
CA ASN A 162 -7.02 -33.72 0.84
C ASN A 162 -8.16 -33.97 1.84
N PHE A 163 -9.39 -34.03 1.32
CA PHE A 163 -10.60 -34.27 2.09
C PHE A 163 -10.83 -35.77 2.19
N ASP A 164 -10.21 -36.43 3.16
CA ASP A 164 -10.60 -37.79 3.52
C ASP A 164 -11.89 -37.81 4.38
N ASN A 165 -12.34 -36.65 4.89
CA ASN A 165 -13.56 -36.56 5.71
C ASN A 165 -14.17 -35.13 5.75
N GLU A 166 -15.42 -34.98 5.31
CA GLU A 166 -16.18 -33.71 5.35
C GLU A 166 -16.44 -33.21 6.79
N ALA A 167 -16.34 -34.08 7.81
CA ALA A 167 -16.55 -33.70 9.21
C ALA A 167 -15.40 -32.86 9.82
N GLU A 168 -14.20 -32.86 9.22
CA GLU A 168 -13.06 -32.04 9.69
C GLU A 168 -13.11 -30.60 9.15
N PHE A 169 -13.99 -30.32 8.17
CA PHE A 169 -14.12 -29.06 7.46
C PHE A 169 -14.50 -27.88 8.36
N LEU A 170 -15.37 -28.09 9.36
CA LEU A 170 -15.81 -27.03 10.28
C LEU A 170 -14.79 -26.72 11.39
N GLY A 171 -13.74 -27.53 11.55
CA GLY A 171 -12.72 -27.38 12.59
C GLY A 171 -11.48 -26.57 12.19
N ARG A 172 -11.30 -26.23 10.91
CA ARG A 172 -10.03 -25.71 10.36
C ARG A 172 -10.09 -24.32 9.71
N PHE A 173 -10.99 -23.44 10.17
CA PHE A 173 -10.90 -21.99 9.87
C PHE A 173 -9.52 -21.36 10.22
N ALA A 174 -8.66 -22.07 10.97
CA ALA A 174 -7.36 -21.62 11.42
C ALA A 174 -6.23 -21.59 10.38
N THR A 175 -6.40 -22.14 9.16
CA THR A 175 -5.32 -22.19 8.15
C THR A 175 -5.42 -21.15 7.03
N LEU A 176 -6.55 -20.47 6.91
CA LEU A 176 -6.57 -19.14 6.28
C LEU A 176 -5.95 -18.17 7.28
N GLN A 177 -5.23 -17.13 6.84
CA GLN A 177 -4.67 -16.14 7.76
C GLN A 177 -5.79 -15.46 8.57
N ALA A 178 -6.11 -16.04 9.71
CA ALA A 178 -7.16 -15.63 10.62
C ALA A 178 -6.51 -15.21 11.94
N GLU A 179 -5.56 -14.29 11.88
CA GLU A 179 -5.28 -13.41 13.02
C GLU A 179 -6.25 -12.24 12.96
N PHE A 180 -7.55 -12.53 13.02
CA PHE A 180 -8.55 -11.50 13.30
C PHE A 180 -8.91 -11.61 14.77
N THR A 181 -8.34 -10.72 15.60
CA THR A 181 -8.87 -10.51 16.95
C THR A 181 -10.19 -9.77 16.79
N LEU A 182 -11.31 -10.48 16.91
CA LEU A 182 -12.59 -9.84 17.19
C LEU A 182 -12.38 -9.09 18.51
N ALA A 183 -12.34 -7.76 18.46
CA ALA A 183 -12.59 -6.97 19.66
C ALA A 183 -13.97 -7.39 20.13
N ARG A 184 -14.01 -8.19 21.21
CA ARG A 184 -15.24 -8.54 21.89
C ARG A 184 -15.84 -7.19 22.30
N SER A 185 -16.94 -6.79 21.67
CA SER A 185 -17.71 -5.66 22.16
C SER A 185 -18.01 -5.97 23.62
N GLU A 186 -17.56 -5.10 24.52
CA GLU A 186 -18.01 -5.15 25.91
C GLU A 186 -19.54 -5.21 25.88
N PRO A 187 -20.18 -6.11 26.65
CA PRO A 187 -21.62 -6.09 26.75
C PRO A 187 -22.01 -4.67 27.17
N ALA A 188 -22.85 -4.02 26.37
CA ALA A 188 -23.49 -2.79 26.78
C ALA A 188 -24.15 -3.09 28.12
N ASP A 189 -23.76 -2.35 29.16
CA ASP A 189 -24.48 -2.39 30.42
C ASP A 189 -25.94 -2.06 30.09
N ASP A 190 -26.82 -3.05 30.29
CA ASP A 190 -28.27 -2.90 30.25
C ASP A 190 -28.68 -2.00 31.44
N GLU A 191 -28.40 -0.71 31.36
CA GLU A 191 -29.19 0.29 32.06
C GLU A 191 -30.49 0.44 31.26
N ALA A 192 -31.55 -0.13 31.81
CA ALA A 192 -32.92 0.06 31.35
C ALA A 192 -33.24 1.54 31.22
N ALA A 193 -33.07 2.09 30.01
CA ALA A 193 -33.59 3.38 29.63
C ALA A 193 -35.11 3.23 29.44
N ASP A 194 -35.81 3.58 30.51
CA ASP A 194 -37.25 3.72 30.61
C ASP A 194 -37.73 4.81 29.63
N LEU A 195 -38.01 4.42 28.38
CA LEU A 195 -38.61 5.29 27.36
C LEU A 195 -40.14 5.13 27.37
N VAL A 196 -40.78 5.66 28.41
CA VAL A 196 -42.21 5.98 28.34
C VAL A 196 -42.37 7.25 27.51
N SER A 197 -42.49 7.09 26.19
CA SER A 197 -42.93 8.18 25.30
C SER A 197 -44.45 8.11 25.14
N ASN A 198 -45.18 8.79 26.03
CA ASN A 198 -46.59 9.13 25.80
C ASN A 198 -46.66 10.11 24.61
N GLN A 199 -47.00 9.60 23.43
CA GLN A 199 -47.48 10.44 22.33
C GLN A 199 -49.00 10.37 22.27
N THR A 200 -49.64 11.42 22.78
CA THR A 200 -51.06 11.69 22.56
C THR A 200 -51.23 12.19 21.12
N LEU A 201 -52.00 11.46 20.30
CA LEU A 201 -52.34 11.86 18.94
C LEU A 201 -53.28 13.08 18.96
N PRO A 202 -53.07 14.09 18.11
CA PRO A 202 -53.99 15.21 17.98
C PRO A 202 -55.27 14.79 17.26
N THR A 203 -56.41 15.05 17.90
CA THR A 203 -57.75 14.88 17.35
C THR A 203 -58.00 15.89 16.22
N GLU A 204 -58.28 15.40 15.01
CA GLU A 204 -58.81 16.24 13.93
C GLU A 204 -60.23 16.72 14.29
N GLU A 205 -60.37 18.02 14.59
CA GLU A 205 -61.65 18.72 14.48
C GLU A 205 -61.78 19.24 13.03
N ALA A 206 -62.57 18.54 12.22
CA ALA A 206 -63.11 19.08 10.98
C ALA A 206 -64.48 19.69 11.29
N SER A 207 -64.59 21.00 11.06
CA SER A 207 -65.86 21.73 10.87
C SER A 207 -66.56 21.33 9.57
#